data_AF-J0WUU7-F1
#
_entry.id   AF-J0WUU7-F1
#
_cell.length_a   1.000
_cell.length_b   1.000
_cell.length_c   1.000
_cell.angle_alpha   90.00
_cell.angle_beta   90.00
_cell.angle_gamma   90.00
#
_symmetry.space_group_name_H-M   'P 1'
#
loop_
_entity.id
_entity.type
_entity.pdbx_description
1 polymer ?
#
loop_
_entity_poly.entity_id
_entity_poly.type
_entity_poly.pdbx_seq_one_letter_code
_entity_poly.pdbx_strand_id
1 'polypeptide(L)'
;MTGGGFLSVGDDSHDDAQQWRGIARVLGPNWAKMPLSTIGLIGLQIVWSVEMRNAPAYLLTLGMSRAGMSIVFLAGPLSGLIVQPIVGAMADALTSRFGRRRPYIMGGTIICGFAMLLLGFTRQFAGIVTPIPSAVNDGLTIALDVFAIYCIDFAVNADLFAHQCALRQYLTVTPVQAADRAILVNVWPREEQECGNAWATRMGGVGSILGFFLGNGDLTSTFPLFGRTQLQILSVLSALRLIGFHLLTSCAIKERVLVTSPASKRASKNPLRRIWRDITHLPRVIRQICTIQFFVWMASFSILSCSTVYIGDIYRHNSGLPPSQQSEDAAMRQGLRAVLCNSAVSFPATLLLPLCLLGNPRFVLC
;
A
#
# COMPACT_ATOMS: atom_id res chain seq x y z
N MET A 1 -12.47 -3.76 0.49
CA MET A 1 -12.89 -3.21 1.82
C MET A 1 -11.88 -2.17 2.32
N THR A 2 -11.69 -1.06 1.59
CA THR A 2 -10.66 -0.03 1.92
C THR A 2 -11.25 1.38 2.01
N GLY A 3 -12.50 1.50 2.47
CA GLY A 3 -13.24 2.76 2.57
C GLY A 3 -13.14 3.39 3.96
N GLY A 4 -11.99 3.94 4.32
CA GLY A 4 -11.86 4.84 5.47
C GLY A 4 -11.99 6.29 5.00
N GLY A 5 -13.22 6.81 4.94
CA GLY A 5 -13.47 8.22 4.69
C GLY A 5 -13.12 9.03 5.93
N PHE A 6 -12.01 9.78 5.89
CA PHE A 6 -11.74 10.78 6.91
C PHE A 6 -12.62 12.01 6.61
N LEU A 7 -13.72 12.14 7.35
CA LEU A 7 -14.49 13.38 7.40
C LEU A 7 -13.62 14.45 8.06
N SER A 8 -13.33 15.52 7.31
CA SER A 8 -12.73 16.74 7.84
C SER A 8 -13.69 17.38 8.84
N VAL A 9 -13.38 17.30 10.13
CA VAL A 9 -14.00 18.16 11.14
C VAL A 9 -13.51 19.59 10.91
N GLY A 10 -14.42 20.55 10.94
CA GLY A 10 -14.13 21.97 10.76
C GLY A 10 -13.18 22.49 11.82
N ASP A 11 -12.19 23.28 11.39
CA ASP A 11 -11.27 24.01 12.26
C ASP A 11 -11.64 25.49 12.20
N ASP A 12 -12.61 25.89 13.01
CA ASP A 12 -12.85 27.29 13.35
C ASP A 12 -12.07 27.60 14.63
N SER A 13 -10.75 27.83 14.52
CA SER A 13 -9.99 28.84 15.30
C SER A 13 -8.48 28.60 15.23
N HIS A 14 -7.77 29.66 14.81
CA HIS A 14 -6.30 29.81 14.62
C HIS A 14 -5.74 29.56 13.22
N ASP A 15 -6.32 30.26 12.25
CA ASP A 15 -5.76 30.42 10.90
C ASP A 15 -4.69 31.55 10.90
N ASP A 16 -3.51 31.27 11.47
CA ASP A 16 -2.31 32.05 11.12
C ASP A 16 -1.97 31.70 9.67
N ALA A 17 -2.52 32.51 8.76
CA ALA A 17 -2.64 32.32 7.32
C ALA A 17 -1.49 31.52 6.66
N GLN A 18 -1.73 30.23 6.44
CA GLN A 18 -0.94 29.46 5.49
C GLN A 18 -1.20 30.02 4.09
N GLN A 19 -0.20 30.71 3.53
CA GLN A 19 -0.32 31.31 2.22
C GLN A 19 0.00 30.26 1.14
N TRP A 20 -0.95 29.98 0.26
CA TRP A 20 -0.81 28.98 -0.80
C TRP A 20 -0.63 29.64 -2.16
N ARG A 21 0.32 29.17 -2.96
CA ARG A 21 0.53 29.61 -4.35
C ARG A 21 0.01 28.56 -5.33
N GLY A 22 -0.83 28.99 -6.27
CA GLY A 22 -1.36 28.16 -7.35
C GLY A 22 -2.74 27.54 -7.07
N ILE A 23 -3.30 26.89 -8.10
CA ILE A 23 -4.60 26.20 -8.06
C ILE A 23 -4.35 24.70 -8.21
N ALA A 24 -4.92 23.90 -7.32
CA ALA A 24 -4.91 22.44 -7.45
C ALA A 24 -5.82 22.04 -8.62
N ARG A 25 -5.32 21.24 -9.56
CA ARG A 25 -6.13 20.72 -10.68
C ARG A 25 -5.56 19.42 -11.23
N VAL A 26 -6.43 18.56 -11.74
CA VAL A 26 -6.03 17.40 -12.54
C VAL A 26 -6.06 17.79 -14.03
N LEU A 27 -5.00 17.45 -14.75
CA LEU A 27 -4.85 17.64 -16.18
C LEU A 27 -5.54 16.50 -16.94
N GLY A 28 -6.12 16.82 -18.09
CA GLY A 28 -6.81 15.86 -18.95
C GLY A 28 -8.29 16.19 -19.15
N PRO A 29 -8.97 15.40 -20.01
CA PRO A 29 -10.40 15.57 -20.25
C PRO A 29 -11.21 15.24 -19.00
N ASN A 30 -12.39 15.83 -18.84
CA ASN A 30 -13.17 15.74 -17.59
C ASN A 30 -13.44 14.29 -17.15
N TRP A 31 -13.74 13.39 -18.09
CA TRP A 31 -13.97 11.98 -17.80
C TRP A 31 -12.73 11.24 -17.26
N ALA A 32 -11.51 11.70 -17.60
CA ALA A 32 -10.27 11.05 -17.21
C ALA A 32 -9.70 11.59 -15.90
N LYS A 33 -10.17 12.73 -15.39
CA LYS A 33 -9.56 13.39 -14.22
C LYS A 33 -9.64 12.52 -12.95
N MET A 34 -10.82 12.00 -12.63
CA MET A 34 -11.03 11.12 -11.47
C MET A 34 -10.19 9.84 -11.55
N PRO A 35 -10.24 9.04 -12.64
CA PRO A 35 -9.41 7.84 -12.75
C PRO A 35 -7.92 8.17 -12.76
N LEU A 36 -7.46 9.23 -13.47
CA LEU A 36 -6.05 9.61 -13.47
C LEU A 36 -5.54 10.06 -12.10
N SER A 37 -6.39 10.65 -11.26
CA SER A 37 -6.01 11.02 -9.89
C SER A 37 -5.93 9.84 -8.92
N THR A 38 -6.44 8.67 -9.31
CA THR A 38 -6.53 7.47 -8.46
C THR A 38 -5.78 6.27 -9.01
N ILE A 39 -5.26 6.35 -10.25
CA ILE A 39 -4.64 5.23 -10.96
C ILE A 39 -3.38 4.68 -10.26
N GLY A 40 -2.69 5.50 -9.45
CA GLY A 40 -1.59 5.06 -8.57
C GLY A 40 -1.96 3.88 -7.68
N LEU A 41 -3.22 3.85 -7.20
CA LEU A 41 -3.73 2.79 -6.33
C LEU A 41 -3.78 1.41 -7.02
N ILE A 42 -3.85 1.35 -8.36
CA ILE A 42 -3.67 0.08 -9.10
C ILE A 42 -2.28 -0.48 -8.81
N GLY A 43 -1.24 0.35 -8.95
CA GLY A 43 0.15 -0.07 -8.74
C GLY A 43 0.39 -0.51 -7.30
N LEU A 44 -0.14 0.25 -6.34
CA LEU A 44 -0.06 -0.08 -4.92
C LEU A 44 -0.71 -1.45 -4.63
N GLN A 45 -1.91 -1.69 -5.16
CA GLN A 45 -2.62 -2.93 -4.91
C GLN A 45 -1.97 -4.14 -5.60
N ILE A 46 -1.35 -3.96 -6.77
CA ILE A 46 -0.57 -5.02 -7.44
C ILE A 46 0.59 -5.48 -6.56
N VAL A 47 1.33 -4.55 -5.95
CA VAL A 47 2.43 -4.87 -5.02
C VAL A 47 1.92 -5.73 -3.86
N TRP A 48 0.87 -5.26 -3.18
CA TRP A 48 0.24 -6.00 -2.08
C TRP A 48 -0.23 -7.39 -2.49
N SER A 49 -0.80 -7.52 -3.69
CA SER A 49 -1.28 -8.80 -4.21
C SER A 49 -0.14 -9.77 -4.50
N VAL A 50 1.00 -9.28 -5.02
CA VAL A 50 2.19 -10.11 -5.26
C VAL A 50 2.86 -10.53 -3.96
N GLU A 51 2.92 -9.63 -2.99
CA GLU A 51 3.45 -9.89 -1.65
C GLU A 51 2.62 -10.94 -0.91
N MET A 52 1.33 -10.71 -0.70
CA MET A 52 0.41 -11.65 -0.03
C MET A 52 0.37 -13.03 -0.70
N ARG A 53 0.67 -13.07 -1.99
CA ARG A 53 0.70 -14.30 -2.78
C ARG A 53 1.98 -15.10 -2.57
N ASN A 54 3.13 -14.47 -2.77
CA ASN A 54 4.39 -15.20 -2.97
C ASN A 54 5.30 -15.14 -1.75
N ALA A 55 5.26 -14.07 -0.94
CA ALA A 55 6.12 -13.94 0.22
C ALA A 55 5.86 -15.04 1.27
N PRO A 56 4.60 -15.40 1.62
CA PRO A 56 4.34 -16.52 2.54
C PRO A 56 4.93 -17.85 2.04
N ALA A 57 4.69 -18.18 0.78
CA ALA A 57 5.15 -19.42 0.17
C ALA A 57 6.69 -19.48 0.14
N TYR A 58 7.32 -18.39 -0.29
CA TYR A 58 8.77 -18.32 -0.41
C TYR A 58 9.47 -18.43 0.96
N LEU A 59 8.97 -17.74 1.98
CA LEU A 59 9.50 -17.85 3.34
C LEU A 59 9.37 -19.28 3.90
N LEU A 60 8.26 -19.98 3.64
CA LEU A 60 8.10 -21.39 4.03
C LEU A 60 9.12 -22.29 3.32
N THR A 61 9.35 -22.08 2.02
CA THR A 61 10.34 -22.88 1.26
C THR A 61 11.79 -22.68 1.75
N LEU A 62 12.08 -21.55 2.40
CA LEU A 62 13.36 -21.29 3.04
C LEU A 62 13.46 -21.89 4.46
N GLY A 63 12.40 -22.53 4.96
CA GLY A 63 12.36 -23.17 6.27
C GLY A 63 11.86 -22.28 7.41
N MET A 64 11.27 -21.11 7.11
CA MET A 64 10.66 -20.26 8.15
C MET A 64 9.43 -20.94 8.76
N SER A 65 9.31 -20.86 10.09
CA SER A 65 8.11 -21.36 10.77
C SER A 65 6.89 -20.46 10.48
N ARG A 66 5.69 -21.04 10.57
CA ARG A 66 4.43 -20.29 10.40
C ARG A 66 4.28 -19.16 11.43
N ALA A 67 4.74 -19.37 12.66
CA ALA A 67 4.76 -18.32 13.68
C ALA A 67 5.72 -17.18 13.32
N GLY A 68 6.90 -17.50 12.76
CA GLY A 68 7.84 -16.48 12.26
C GLY A 68 7.22 -15.65 11.13
N MET A 69 6.51 -16.30 10.21
CA MET A 69 5.80 -15.60 9.13
C MET A 69 4.75 -14.62 9.68
N SER A 70 3.95 -15.01 10.68
CA SER A 70 2.99 -14.09 11.31
C SER A 70 3.65 -12.88 11.96
N ILE A 71 4.85 -13.03 12.53
CA ILE A 71 5.64 -11.91 13.06
C ILE A 71 6.09 -10.99 11.94
N VAL A 72 6.53 -11.54 10.80
CA VAL A 72 6.95 -10.75 9.65
C VAL A 72 5.79 -9.90 9.14
N PHE A 73 4.61 -10.49 8.92
CA PHE A 73 3.45 -9.74 8.45
C PHE A 73 2.86 -8.80 9.49
N LEU A 74 3.19 -8.93 10.78
CA LEU A 74 2.79 -7.94 11.80
C LEU A 74 3.38 -6.55 11.52
N ALA A 75 4.44 -6.46 10.71
CA ALA A 75 5.00 -5.20 10.23
C ALA A 75 3.95 -4.30 9.59
N GLY A 76 3.11 -4.81 8.67
CA GLY A 76 2.06 -4.04 8.01
C GLY A 76 1.17 -3.24 8.99
N PRO A 77 0.45 -3.88 9.93
CA PRO A 77 -0.41 -3.19 10.90
C PRO A 77 0.35 -2.25 11.85
N LEU A 78 1.50 -2.67 12.36
CA LEU A 78 2.30 -1.85 13.28
C LEU A 78 2.79 -0.57 12.61
N SER A 79 3.22 -0.72 11.37
CA SER A 79 3.69 0.38 10.55
C SER A 79 2.53 1.37 10.33
N GLY A 80 1.34 0.91 9.95
CA GLY A 80 0.15 1.77 9.78
C GLY A 80 -0.25 2.52 11.05
N LEU A 81 -0.20 1.88 12.22
CA LEU A 81 -0.58 2.46 13.51
C LEU A 81 0.34 3.61 13.93
N ILE A 82 1.65 3.42 13.79
CA ILE A 82 2.65 4.36 14.34
C ILE A 82 2.99 5.44 13.32
N VAL A 83 3.15 5.07 12.06
CA VAL A 83 3.84 5.92 11.09
C VAL A 83 2.88 6.85 10.36
N GLN A 84 1.68 6.41 10.01
CA GLN A 84 0.68 7.27 9.36
C GLN A 84 0.43 8.60 10.09
N PRO A 85 0.20 8.65 11.42
CA PRO A 85 -0.03 9.91 12.12
C PRO A 85 1.21 10.82 12.14
N ILE A 86 2.40 10.26 12.33
CA ILE A 86 3.67 11.01 12.39
C ILE A 86 3.92 11.72 11.05
N VAL A 87 3.77 10.96 9.97
CA VAL A 87 4.14 11.44 8.64
C VAL A 87 3.10 12.37 8.08
N GLY A 88 1.82 12.16 8.40
CA GLY A 88 0.77 13.14 8.11
C GLY A 88 1.16 14.53 8.65
N ALA A 89 1.62 14.59 9.90
CA ALA A 89 2.04 15.85 10.52
C ALA A 89 3.35 16.42 9.93
N MET A 90 4.28 15.57 9.50
CA MET A 90 5.55 16.01 8.89
C MET A 90 5.37 16.47 7.43
N ALA A 91 4.52 15.78 6.66
CA ALA A 91 4.22 16.10 5.26
C ALA A 91 3.60 17.49 5.10
N ASP A 92 2.93 18.01 6.13
CA ASP A 92 2.29 19.32 6.12
C ASP A 92 3.27 20.50 6.19
N ALA A 93 4.53 20.29 6.61
CA ALA A 93 5.52 21.35 6.82
C ALA A 93 6.41 21.66 5.60
N LEU A 94 6.18 21.02 4.44
CA LEU A 94 7.18 20.93 3.38
C LEU A 94 6.92 21.91 2.22
N THR A 95 8.00 22.51 1.71
CA THR A 95 7.98 23.57 0.68
C THR A 95 8.79 23.19 -0.56
N SER A 96 8.30 22.20 -1.30
CA SER A 96 8.90 21.80 -2.59
C SER A 96 8.27 22.55 -3.78
N ARG A 97 9.11 22.89 -4.76
CA ARG A 97 8.71 23.54 -6.03
C ARG A 97 7.85 22.67 -6.95
N PHE A 98 7.86 21.35 -6.75
CA PHE A 98 7.12 20.38 -7.57
C PHE A 98 5.73 20.04 -6.99
N GLY A 99 5.31 20.74 -5.93
CA GLY A 99 4.14 20.39 -5.12
C GLY A 99 4.56 19.70 -3.83
N ARG A 100 3.67 19.72 -2.83
CA ARG A 100 3.96 19.24 -1.49
C ARG A 100 4.09 17.72 -1.43
N ARG A 101 3.33 16.93 -2.20
CA ARG A 101 3.25 15.46 -2.01
C ARG A 101 3.90 14.64 -3.12
N ARG A 102 3.97 15.17 -4.36
CA ARG A 102 4.49 14.41 -5.50
C ARG A 102 5.92 13.89 -5.36
N PRO A 103 6.91 14.69 -4.91
CA PRO A 103 8.27 14.18 -4.75
C PRO A 103 8.34 13.03 -3.73
N TYR A 104 7.43 13.01 -2.76
CA TYR A 104 7.36 11.99 -1.72
C TYR A 104 6.70 10.71 -2.18
N ILE A 105 5.61 10.82 -2.97
CA ILE A 105 5.01 9.69 -3.66
C ILE A 105 6.06 9.01 -4.56
N MET A 106 6.79 9.81 -5.34
CA MET A 106 7.85 9.28 -6.20
C MET A 106 9.00 8.67 -5.40
N GLY A 107 9.44 9.29 -4.31
CA GLY A 107 10.46 8.73 -3.42
C GLY A 107 10.04 7.38 -2.82
N GLY A 108 8.83 7.32 -2.25
CA GLY A 108 8.29 6.11 -1.64
C GLY A 108 8.07 4.98 -2.66
N THR A 109 7.57 5.30 -3.85
CA THR A 109 7.37 4.32 -4.93
C THR A 109 8.69 3.79 -5.50
N ILE A 110 9.73 4.61 -5.56
CA ILE A 110 11.08 4.17 -5.95
C ILE A 110 11.67 3.23 -4.90
N ILE A 111 11.58 3.59 -3.61
CA ILE A 111 12.07 2.74 -2.51
C ILE A 111 11.31 1.41 -2.50
N CYS A 112 9.99 1.45 -2.60
CA CYS A 112 9.15 0.24 -2.70
C CYS A 112 9.50 -0.59 -3.93
N GLY A 113 9.75 0.05 -5.09
CA GLY A 113 10.21 -0.61 -6.30
C GLY A 113 11.54 -1.35 -6.09
N PHE A 114 12.52 -0.73 -5.44
CA PHE A 114 13.78 -1.38 -5.09
C PHE A 114 13.60 -2.53 -4.09
N ALA A 115 12.74 -2.35 -3.08
CA ALA A 115 12.43 -3.41 -2.13
C ALA A 115 11.73 -4.60 -2.80
N MET A 116 10.85 -4.35 -3.77
CA MET A 116 10.23 -5.40 -4.60
C MET A 116 11.27 -6.15 -5.43
N LEU A 117 12.23 -5.45 -6.04
CA LEU A 117 13.34 -6.09 -6.75
C LEU A 117 14.19 -6.91 -5.79
N LEU A 118 14.53 -6.38 -4.62
CA LEU A 118 15.26 -7.13 -3.60
C LEU A 118 14.53 -8.43 -3.24
N LEU A 119 13.23 -8.37 -2.93
CA LEU A 119 12.38 -9.53 -2.65
C LEU A 119 12.44 -10.60 -3.76
N GLY A 120 12.48 -10.15 -5.03
CA GLY A 120 12.58 -11.07 -6.18
C GLY A 120 13.92 -11.79 -6.27
N PHE A 121 15.00 -11.12 -5.88
CA PHE A 121 16.38 -11.53 -6.13
C PHE A 121 17.18 -11.80 -4.85
N THR A 122 16.53 -11.98 -3.70
CA THR A 122 17.21 -12.11 -2.38
C THR A 122 18.26 -13.22 -2.35
N ARG A 123 17.96 -14.40 -2.89
CA ARG A 123 18.91 -15.52 -2.94
C ARG A 123 20.16 -15.19 -3.76
N GLN A 124 20.01 -14.41 -4.82
CA GLN A 124 21.13 -13.99 -5.66
C GLN A 124 21.97 -12.92 -4.96
N PHE A 125 21.34 -11.96 -4.29
CA PHE A 125 22.04 -10.98 -3.45
C PHE A 125 22.79 -11.64 -2.29
N ALA A 126 22.16 -12.60 -1.60
CA ALA A 126 22.83 -13.40 -0.58
C ALA A 126 24.02 -14.18 -1.16
N GLY A 127 23.88 -14.68 -2.39
CA GLY A 127 24.93 -15.39 -3.13
C GLY A 127 26.17 -14.59 -3.48
N ILE A 128 26.07 -13.26 -3.52
CA ILE A 128 27.23 -12.37 -3.73
C ILE A 128 28.13 -12.39 -2.48
N VAL A 129 27.53 -12.51 -1.30
CA VAL A 129 28.23 -12.43 0.00
C VAL A 129 28.60 -13.83 0.52
N THR A 130 27.78 -14.83 0.24
CA THR A 130 27.89 -16.18 0.80
C THR A 130 27.81 -17.24 -0.31
N PRO A 131 28.57 -18.35 -0.24
CA PRO A 131 28.51 -19.40 -1.26
C PRO A 131 27.12 -20.03 -1.36
N ILE A 132 26.63 -20.23 -2.59
CA ILE A 132 25.41 -21.00 -2.88
C ILE A 132 25.82 -22.45 -3.22
N PRO A 133 25.19 -23.50 -2.63
CA PRO A 133 24.26 -23.51 -1.50
C PRO A 133 24.99 -23.67 -0.16
N SER A 134 24.59 -22.89 0.86
CA SER A 134 25.08 -23.05 2.24
C SER A 134 24.01 -22.63 3.25
N ALA A 135 24.00 -23.21 4.45
CA ALA A 135 23.05 -22.83 5.51
C ALA A 135 23.17 -21.34 5.90
N VAL A 136 24.37 -20.77 5.76
CA VAL A 136 24.61 -19.33 5.97
C VAL A 136 23.94 -18.49 4.87
N ASN A 137 23.94 -18.97 3.62
CA ASN A 137 23.23 -18.33 2.51
C ASN A 137 21.72 -18.35 2.72
N ASP A 138 21.16 -19.47 3.18
CA ASP A 138 19.72 -19.56 3.45
C ASP A 138 19.31 -18.61 4.59
N GLY A 139 20.10 -18.53 5.67
CA GLY A 139 19.88 -17.57 6.76
C GLY A 139 19.96 -16.10 6.31
N LEU A 140 20.94 -15.75 5.47
CA LEU A 140 21.06 -14.42 4.89
C LEU A 140 19.92 -14.11 3.92
N THR A 141 19.46 -15.09 3.15
CA THR A 141 18.32 -14.95 2.23
C THR A 141 17.05 -14.62 3.02
N ILE A 142 16.78 -15.36 4.10
CA ILE A 142 15.65 -15.07 5.00
C ILE A 142 15.74 -13.66 5.58
N ALA A 143 16.92 -13.25 6.06
CA ALA A 143 17.10 -11.92 6.63
C ALA A 143 16.84 -10.80 5.61
N LEU A 144 17.33 -10.97 4.37
CA LEU A 144 17.09 -10.03 3.27
C LEU A 144 15.62 -10.02 2.83
N ASP A 145 14.94 -11.16 2.83
CA ASP A 145 13.52 -11.25 2.50
C ASP A 145 12.66 -10.52 3.53
N VAL A 146 12.90 -10.76 4.82
CA VAL A 146 12.20 -10.07 5.91
C VAL A 146 12.45 -8.57 5.83
N PHE A 147 13.69 -8.17 5.57
CA PHE A 147 14.03 -6.77 5.36
C PHE A 147 13.29 -6.17 4.16
N ALA A 148 13.24 -6.87 3.03
CA ALA A 148 12.53 -6.43 1.84
C ALA A 148 11.02 -6.29 2.09
N ILE A 149 10.40 -7.28 2.73
CA ILE A 149 8.98 -7.23 3.13
C ILE A 149 8.72 -6.04 4.04
N TYR A 150 9.58 -5.81 5.04
CA TYR A 150 9.42 -4.64 5.91
C TYR A 150 9.57 -3.36 5.12
N CYS A 151 10.55 -3.24 4.21
CA CYS A 151 10.66 -2.07 3.37
C CYS A 151 9.45 -1.85 2.46
N ILE A 152 8.82 -2.92 1.94
CA ILE A 152 7.60 -2.84 1.14
C ILE A 152 6.44 -2.38 2.01
N ASP A 153 6.16 -3.09 3.11
CA ASP A 153 5.06 -2.79 4.03
C ASP A 153 5.18 -1.38 4.60
N PHE A 154 6.38 -0.97 4.97
CA PHE A 154 6.64 0.41 5.39
C PHE A 154 6.48 1.38 4.21
N ALA A 155 7.10 1.19 3.05
CA ALA A 155 6.91 2.16 1.95
C ALA A 155 5.43 2.30 1.50
N VAL A 156 4.66 1.21 1.57
CA VAL A 156 3.23 1.16 1.22
C VAL A 156 2.34 1.73 2.33
N ASN A 157 2.49 1.27 3.57
CA ASN A 157 1.62 1.58 4.71
C ASN A 157 2.17 2.66 5.65
N ALA A 158 3.48 2.89 5.66
CA ALA A 158 4.21 3.54 6.75
C ALA A 158 5.67 3.91 6.43
N ASP A 159 5.89 5.16 5.99
CA ASP A 159 7.17 5.85 5.85
C ASP A 159 8.37 5.29 6.65
N LEU A 160 9.50 5.18 5.97
CA LEU A 160 10.74 4.76 6.57
C LEU A 160 11.10 5.66 7.75
N PHE A 161 11.38 5.03 8.88
CA PHE A 161 12.02 5.63 10.05
C PHE A 161 13.42 6.11 9.66
N ALA A 162 13.52 7.32 9.15
CA ALA A 162 14.78 8.06 9.10
C ALA A 162 15.13 8.51 10.53
N HIS A 163 15.57 7.57 11.37
CA HIS A 163 16.29 7.94 12.57
C HIS A 163 17.50 8.76 12.12
N GLN A 164 17.62 9.99 12.63
CA GLN A 164 18.80 10.86 12.51
C GLN A 164 19.13 11.51 11.15
N CYS A 165 18.17 11.81 10.28
CA CYS A 165 18.34 12.94 9.34
C CYS A 165 17.82 14.25 9.95
N ALA A 166 18.37 14.59 11.12
CA ALA A 166 18.18 15.87 11.81
C ALA A 166 19.06 17.01 11.23
N LEU A 167 19.58 16.90 10.00
CA LEU A 167 20.47 17.90 9.43
C LEU A 167 20.35 18.11 7.91
N ARG A 168 19.16 18.07 7.31
CA ARG A 168 18.83 18.92 6.14
C ARG A 168 17.38 18.77 5.69
N GLN A 169 16.86 19.90 5.22
CA GLN A 169 15.50 20.17 4.76
C GLN A 169 15.08 19.43 3.46
N TYR A 170 15.55 18.21 3.21
CA TYR A 170 15.19 17.47 1.99
C TYR A 170 15.19 15.97 2.26
N LEU A 171 14.08 15.30 1.95
CA LEU A 171 13.86 13.84 1.93
C LEU A 171 13.22 13.20 3.19
N THR A 172 12.01 13.63 3.55
CA THR A 172 11.06 12.81 4.32
C THR A 172 10.19 12.04 3.35
N VAL A 173 10.16 10.71 3.34
CA VAL A 173 9.26 9.97 2.43
C VAL A 173 7.82 10.08 2.98
N THR A 174 6.78 9.69 2.25
CA THR A 174 5.40 9.66 2.77
C THR A 174 4.78 8.34 2.34
N PRO A 175 3.98 7.65 3.17
CA PRO A 175 3.39 6.38 2.77
C PRO A 175 2.62 6.59 1.47
N VAL A 176 2.88 5.75 0.48
CA VAL A 176 2.31 5.91 -0.86
C VAL A 176 0.78 5.89 -0.78
N GLN A 177 0.22 4.98 0.03
CA GLN A 177 -1.22 4.89 0.25
C GLN A 177 -1.82 6.15 0.90
N ALA A 178 -1.15 6.71 1.91
CA ALA A 178 -1.63 7.91 2.60
C ALA A 178 -1.57 9.14 1.69
N ALA A 179 -0.53 9.23 0.85
CA ALA A 179 -0.36 10.31 -0.10
C ALA A 179 -1.41 10.26 -1.23
N ASP A 180 -1.70 9.07 -1.78
CA ASP A 180 -2.77 8.85 -2.76
C ASP A 180 -4.14 9.25 -2.21
N ARG A 181 -4.43 8.90 -0.94
CA ARG A 181 -5.69 9.28 -0.29
C ARG A 181 -5.77 10.78 -0.02
N ALA A 182 -4.65 11.39 0.39
CA ALA A 182 -4.62 12.82 0.62
C ALA A 182 -4.79 13.63 -0.68
N ILE A 183 -4.35 13.12 -1.83
CA ILE A 183 -4.62 13.75 -3.12
C ILE A 183 -6.12 13.94 -3.35
N LEU A 184 -6.92 12.92 -3.01
CA LEU A 184 -8.38 12.98 -3.20
C LEU A 184 -9.00 14.14 -2.42
N VAL A 185 -8.60 14.29 -1.16
CA VAL A 185 -9.13 15.34 -0.27
C VAL A 185 -8.61 16.73 -0.63
N ASN A 186 -7.39 16.82 -1.15
CA ASN A 186 -6.74 18.11 -1.43
C ASN A 186 -7.04 18.67 -2.84
N VAL A 187 -7.39 17.81 -3.80
CA VAL A 187 -7.61 18.21 -5.20
C VAL A 187 -9.09 18.37 -5.52
N TRP A 188 -9.95 17.55 -4.91
CA TRP A 188 -11.38 17.54 -5.24
C TRP A 188 -12.23 18.37 -4.25
N PRO A 189 -13.26 19.09 -4.75
CA PRO A 189 -14.27 19.72 -3.92
C PRO A 189 -14.94 18.72 -2.99
N ARG A 190 -15.46 19.17 -1.84
CA ARG A 190 -16.06 18.30 -0.81
C ARG A 190 -17.22 17.47 -1.37
N GLU A 191 -17.96 18.03 -2.31
CA GLU A 191 -19.10 17.40 -2.99
C GLU A 191 -18.68 16.24 -3.91
N GLU A 192 -17.42 16.24 -4.37
CA GLU A 192 -16.87 15.22 -5.27
C GLU A 192 -15.89 14.26 -4.56
N GLN A 193 -15.62 14.43 -3.26
CA GLN A 193 -14.70 13.56 -2.52
C GLN A 193 -15.26 12.14 -2.33
N GLU A 194 -16.58 11.99 -2.20
CA GLU A 194 -17.23 10.67 -2.17
C GLU A 194 -17.01 9.92 -3.49
N CYS A 195 -17.17 10.63 -4.61
CA CYS A 195 -16.91 10.17 -5.97
C CYS A 195 -15.45 9.70 -6.14
N GLY A 196 -14.50 10.53 -5.70
CA GLY A 196 -13.07 10.20 -5.72
C GLY A 196 -12.73 8.97 -4.87
N ASN A 197 -13.37 8.81 -3.71
CA ASN A 197 -13.21 7.62 -2.86
C ASN A 197 -13.79 6.34 -3.50
N ALA A 198 -14.88 6.46 -4.26
CA ALA A 198 -15.41 5.35 -5.05
C ALA A 198 -14.42 4.93 -6.15
N TRP A 199 -13.89 5.89 -6.92
CA TRP A 199 -12.85 5.62 -7.92
C TRP A 199 -11.60 4.98 -7.32
N ALA A 200 -11.14 5.46 -6.17
CA ALA A 200 -10.02 4.87 -5.46
C ALA A 200 -10.25 3.40 -5.10
N THR A 201 -11.46 3.06 -4.66
CA THR A 201 -11.84 1.67 -4.36
C THR A 201 -11.87 0.81 -5.61
N ARG A 202 -12.36 1.36 -6.74
CA ARG A 202 -12.36 0.67 -8.04
C ARG A 202 -10.95 0.41 -8.56
N MET A 203 -10.06 1.41 -8.48
CA MET A 203 -8.66 1.26 -8.86
C MET A 203 -7.95 0.20 -8.01
N GLY A 204 -8.25 0.16 -6.70
CA GLY A 204 -7.82 -0.94 -5.84
C GLY A 204 -8.34 -2.29 -6.37
N GLY A 205 -9.64 -2.45 -6.60
CA GLY A 205 -10.20 -3.70 -7.11
C GLY A 205 -9.58 -4.18 -8.44
N VAL A 206 -9.35 -3.26 -9.39
CA VAL A 206 -8.64 -3.55 -10.64
C VAL A 206 -7.21 -4.04 -10.37
N GLY A 207 -6.47 -3.36 -9.49
CA GLY A 207 -5.13 -3.75 -9.11
C GLY A 207 -5.06 -5.13 -8.45
N SER A 208 -6.04 -5.48 -7.61
CA SER A 208 -6.14 -6.82 -7.01
C SER A 208 -6.35 -7.91 -8.07
N ILE A 209 -7.28 -7.68 -9.01
CA ILE A 209 -7.53 -8.64 -10.10
C ILE A 209 -6.24 -8.82 -10.91
N LEU A 210 -5.61 -7.74 -11.36
CA LEU A 210 -4.39 -7.81 -12.15
C LEU A 210 -3.26 -8.52 -11.38
N GLY A 211 -3.06 -8.17 -10.10
CA GLY A 211 -2.01 -8.75 -9.27
C GLY A 211 -2.18 -10.25 -9.03
N PHE A 212 -3.39 -10.70 -8.66
CA PHE A 212 -3.65 -12.13 -8.46
C PHE A 212 -3.73 -12.91 -9.77
N PHE A 213 -4.27 -12.32 -10.84
CA PHE A 213 -4.39 -12.96 -12.14
C PHE A 213 -3.02 -13.19 -12.79
N LEU A 214 -2.14 -12.18 -12.78
CA LEU A 214 -0.84 -12.28 -13.43
C LEU A 214 0.04 -13.39 -12.85
N GLY A 215 -0.08 -13.69 -11.57
CA GLY A 215 0.62 -14.83 -11.03
C GLY A 215 -0.04 -16.19 -11.37
N ASN A 216 -1.29 -16.28 -11.83
CA ASN A 216 -1.88 -17.59 -12.15
C ASN A 216 -1.30 -18.22 -13.43
N GLY A 217 -0.75 -17.42 -14.34
CA GLY A 217 -0.06 -17.90 -15.54
C GLY A 217 1.41 -18.25 -15.32
N ASP A 218 1.97 -19.05 -16.23
CA ASP A 218 3.41 -19.27 -16.29
C ASP A 218 4.11 -18.08 -16.95
N LEU A 219 4.57 -17.17 -16.10
CA LEU A 219 5.30 -15.98 -16.52
C LEU A 219 6.71 -16.28 -16.98
N THR A 220 7.30 -17.41 -16.58
CA THR A 220 8.70 -17.74 -16.91
C THR A 220 8.88 -18.07 -18.39
N SER A 221 7.88 -18.72 -18.99
CA SER A 221 7.81 -18.94 -20.43
C SER A 221 7.46 -17.67 -21.21
N THR A 222 6.57 -16.82 -20.65
CA THR A 222 6.07 -15.63 -21.35
C THR A 222 7.08 -14.46 -21.36
N PHE A 223 7.82 -14.27 -20.26
CA PHE A 223 8.75 -13.14 -20.08
C PHE A 223 10.11 -13.59 -19.53
N PRO A 224 10.88 -14.41 -20.27
CA PRO A 224 12.16 -14.95 -19.79
C PRO A 224 13.23 -13.87 -19.55
N LEU A 225 13.06 -12.67 -20.11
CA LEU A 225 13.99 -11.56 -19.96
C LEU A 225 14.03 -10.99 -18.52
N PHE A 226 12.91 -11.05 -17.79
CA PHE A 226 12.80 -10.38 -16.48
C PHE A 226 13.21 -11.24 -15.30
N GLY A 227 13.44 -12.55 -15.49
CA GLY A 227 13.83 -13.45 -14.42
C GLY A 227 13.70 -14.91 -14.80
N ARG A 228 14.30 -15.77 -13.97
CA ARG A 228 14.24 -17.24 -14.11
C ARG A 228 13.15 -17.87 -13.25
N THR A 229 12.71 -17.17 -12.19
CA THR A 229 11.64 -17.62 -11.31
C THR A 229 10.41 -16.73 -11.45
N GLN A 230 9.26 -17.28 -11.05
CA GLN A 230 8.01 -16.55 -11.09
C GLN A 230 8.03 -15.30 -10.18
N LEU A 231 8.63 -15.41 -8.99
CA LEU A 231 8.78 -14.31 -8.05
C LEU A 231 9.64 -13.17 -8.64
N GLN A 232 10.75 -13.48 -9.32
CA GLN A 232 11.59 -12.48 -9.98
C GLN A 232 10.83 -11.65 -11.01
N ILE A 233 10.10 -12.33 -11.90
CA ILE A 233 9.34 -11.66 -12.97
C ILE A 233 8.21 -10.83 -12.37
N LEU A 234 7.47 -11.38 -11.39
CA LEU A 234 6.42 -10.65 -10.69
C LEU A 234 6.97 -9.42 -9.96
N SER A 235 8.13 -9.53 -9.32
CA SER A 235 8.79 -8.41 -8.65
C SER A 235 9.17 -7.29 -9.61
N VAL A 236 9.79 -7.61 -10.75
CA VAL A 236 10.15 -6.63 -11.78
C VAL A 236 8.89 -5.96 -12.35
N LEU A 237 7.90 -6.75 -12.76
CA LEU A 237 6.67 -6.21 -13.34
C LEU A 237 5.87 -5.36 -12.34
N SER A 238 5.84 -5.75 -11.06
CA SER A 238 5.19 -4.96 -10.01
C SER A 238 5.92 -3.66 -9.74
N ALA A 239 7.26 -3.66 -9.66
CA ALA A 239 8.04 -2.44 -9.50
C ALA A 239 7.83 -1.46 -10.66
N LEU A 240 7.88 -1.95 -11.90
CA LEU A 240 7.64 -1.14 -13.10
C LEU A 240 6.24 -0.53 -13.13
N ARG A 241 5.21 -1.33 -12.80
CA ARG A 241 3.82 -0.85 -12.76
C ARG A 241 3.59 0.13 -11.62
N LEU A 242 4.14 -0.14 -10.44
CA LEU A 242 4.07 0.77 -9.30
C LEU A 242 4.62 2.15 -9.69
N ILE A 243 5.85 2.19 -10.20
CA ILE A 243 6.50 3.45 -10.59
C ILE A 243 5.74 4.10 -11.76
N GLY A 244 5.33 3.32 -12.76
CA GLY A 244 4.62 3.82 -13.95
C GLY A 244 3.28 4.48 -13.61
N PHE A 245 2.44 3.83 -12.81
CA PHE A 245 1.14 4.39 -12.42
C PHE A 245 1.26 5.61 -11.51
N HIS A 246 2.26 5.66 -10.62
CA HIS A 246 2.48 6.84 -9.77
C HIS A 246 3.17 7.98 -10.52
N LEU A 247 3.99 7.68 -11.52
CA LEU A 247 4.52 8.69 -12.44
C LEU A 247 3.37 9.32 -13.24
N LEU A 248 2.44 8.51 -13.75
CA LEU A 248 1.26 8.99 -14.46
C LEU A 248 0.40 9.89 -13.56
N THR A 249 0.10 9.44 -12.34
CA THR A 249 -0.62 10.22 -11.32
C THR A 249 0.09 11.55 -11.03
N SER A 250 1.42 11.51 -10.83
CA SER A 250 2.24 12.68 -10.54
C SER A 250 2.31 13.67 -11.71
N CYS A 251 2.32 13.19 -12.94
CA CYS A 251 2.28 14.03 -14.14
C CYS A 251 0.88 14.65 -14.37
N ALA A 252 -0.19 13.91 -14.06
CA ALA A 252 -1.57 14.33 -14.27
C ALA A 252 -2.03 15.39 -13.24
N ILE A 253 -1.57 15.33 -12.00
CA ILE A 253 -1.99 16.26 -10.96
C ILE A 253 -1.19 17.58 -11.07
N LYS A 254 -1.74 18.72 -10.67
CA LYS A 254 -1.01 19.96 -10.34
C LYS A 254 -1.42 20.37 -8.93
N GLU A 255 -0.47 20.45 -8.00
CA GLU A 255 -0.72 20.76 -6.59
C GLU A 255 -0.44 22.23 -6.29
N ARG A 256 -1.05 22.74 -5.19
CA ARG A 256 -0.70 24.04 -4.61
C ARG A 256 0.63 23.94 -3.86
N VAL A 257 1.42 25.01 -3.88
CA VAL A 257 2.70 25.09 -3.16
C VAL A 257 2.50 25.94 -1.91
N LEU A 258 2.93 25.43 -0.76
CA LEU A 258 2.93 26.18 0.49
C LEU A 258 4.01 27.26 0.44
N VAL A 259 3.64 28.52 0.67
CA VAL A 259 4.59 29.63 0.84
C VAL A 259 4.88 29.75 2.34
N THR A 260 6.12 29.47 2.75
CA THR A 260 6.49 29.55 4.17
C THR A 260 6.44 31.01 4.66
N SER A 261 5.52 31.31 5.58
CA SER A 261 5.57 32.53 6.41
C SER A 261 6.50 32.30 7.62
N PRO A 262 7.25 33.32 8.11
CA PRO A 262 8.11 33.19 9.29
C PRO A 262 7.39 32.65 10.54
N ALA A 263 6.07 32.89 10.68
CA ALA A 263 5.23 32.36 11.75
C ALA A 263 5.06 30.83 11.69
N SER A 264 5.01 30.24 10.49
CA SER A 264 4.84 28.79 10.26
C SER A 264 6.01 27.96 10.82
N LYS A 265 7.24 28.52 10.81
CA LYS A 265 8.42 27.85 11.39
C LYS A 265 8.35 27.72 12.93
N ARG A 266 7.56 28.57 13.61
CA ARG A 266 7.40 28.56 15.07
C ARG A 266 6.38 27.53 15.57
N ALA A 267 5.37 27.20 14.76
CA ALA A 267 4.30 26.25 15.08
C ALA A 267 4.75 24.77 15.10
N SER A 268 5.89 24.45 14.47
CA SER A 268 6.37 23.08 14.23
C SER A 268 7.13 22.43 15.40
N LYS A 269 7.04 22.93 16.64
CA LYS A 269 7.98 22.49 17.67
C LYS A 269 7.69 21.11 18.28
N ASN A 270 6.50 20.53 18.15
CA ASN A 270 6.19 19.16 18.62
C ASN A 270 4.99 18.51 17.89
N PRO A 271 5.17 17.94 16.68
CA PRO A 271 4.07 17.30 15.92
C PRO A 271 3.42 16.13 16.68
N LEU A 272 4.22 15.33 17.40
CA LEU A 272 3.72 14.23 18.24
C LEU A 272 2.80 14.70 19.37
N ARG A 273 3.11 15.85 19.99
CA ARG A 273 2.28 16.43 21.06
C ARG A 273 0.94 16.92 20.51
N ARG A 274 0.93 17.44 19.28
CA ARG A 274 -0.32 17.83 18.59
C ARG A 274 -1.18 16.61 18.30
N ILE A 275 -0.62 15.57 17.69
CA ILE A 275 -1.31 14.29 17.43
C ILE A 275 -1.89 13.72 18.72
N TRP A 276 -1.10 13.66 19.80
CA TRP A 276 -1.54 13.15 21.10
C TRP A 276 -2.70 13.96 21.69
N ARG A 277 -2.61 15.29 21.62
CA ARG A 277 -3.69 16.18 22.04
C ARG A 277 -4.95 15.94 21.22
N ASP A 278 -4.83 15.84 19.90
CA ASP A 278 -5.96 15.67 19.01
C ASP A 278 -6.64 14.31 19.26
N ILE A 279 -5.88 13.21 19.39
CA ILE A 279 -6.39 11.87 19.77
C ILE A 279 -7.17 11.90 21.09
N THR A 280 -6.64 12.60 22.09
CA THR A 280 -7.26 12.66 23.42
C THR A 280 -8.52 13.54 23.46
N HIS A 281 -8.66 14.49 22.53
CA HIS A 281 -9.77 15.44 22.47
C HIS A 281 -10.78 15.14 21.35
N LEU A 282 -10.69 13.98 20.69
CA LEU A 282 -11.61 13.60 19.62
C LEU A 282 -13.08 13.59 20.10
N PRO A 283 -14.02 14.12 19.30
CA PRO A 283 -15.45 13.97 19.53
C PRO A 283 -15.87 12.51 19.70
N ARG A 284 -16.90 12.26 20.51
CA ARG A 284 -17.33 10.90 20.89
C ARG A 284 -17.56 9.99 19.69
N VAL A 285 -18.20 10.50 18.64
CA VAL A 285 -18.52 9.73 17.42
C VAL A 285 -17.24 9.28 16.71
N ILE A 286 -16.27 10.18 16.55
CA ILE A 286 -14.99 9.86 15.86
C ILE A 286 -14.18 8.88 16.68
N ARG A 287 -14.16 9.05 18.01
CA ARG A 287 -13.50 8.11 18.92
C ARG A 287 -14.07 6.70 18.80
N GLN A 288 -15.40 6.59 18.73
CA GLN A 288 -16.07 5.29 18.53
C GLN A 288 -15.67 4.66 17.19
N ILE A 289 -15.66 5.43 16.10
CA ILE A 289 -15.23 4.95 14.78
C ILE A 289 -13.77 4.46 14.84
N CYS A 290 -12.85 5.24 15.44
CA CYS A 290 -11.45 4.83 15.58
C CYS A 290 -11.29 3.53 16.37
N THR A 291 -12.01 3.37 17.48
CA THR A 291 -11.98 2.14 18.29
C THR A 291 -12.51 0.95 17.51
N ILE A 292 -13.64 1.10 16.81
CA ILE A 292 -14.20 0.03 15.97
C ILE A 292 -13.19 -0.34 14.88
N GLN A 293 -12.63 0.66 14.20
CA GLN A 293 -11.70 0.45 13.10
C GLN A 293 -10.40 -0.23 13.55
N PHE A 294 -9.92 0.07 14.77
CA PHE A 294 -8.77 -0.61 15.36
C PHE A 294 -9.00 -2.12 15.49
N PHE A 295 -10.11 -2.55 16.11
CA PHE A 295 -10.42 -3.97 16.26
C PHE A 295 -10.76 -4.66 14.93
N VAL A 296 -11.47 -3.97 14.04
CA VAL A 296 -11.78 -4.47 12.70
C VAL A 296 -10.50 -4.75 11.90
N TRP A 297 -9.49 -3.88 11.98
CA TRP A 297 -8.21 -4.10 11.31
C TRP A 297 -7.43 -5.28 11.88
N MET A 298 -7.44 -5.48 13.20
CA MET A 298 -6.80 -6.66 13.82
C MET A 298 -7.40 -7.98 13.27
N ALA A 299 -8.73 -8.05 13.18
CA ALA A 299 -9.42 -9.22 12.64
C ALA A 299 -9.18 -9.37 11.12
N SER A 300 -9.34 -8.27 10.37
CA SER A 300 -9.22 -8.28 8.91
C SER A 300 -7.81 -8.63 8.45
N PHE A 301 -6.78 -8.14 9.15
CA PHE A 301 -5.39 -8.45 8.81
C PHE A 301 -5.08 -9.94 8.98
N SER A 302 -5.57 -10.55 10.06
CA SER A 302 -5.42 -12.00 10.27
C SER A 302 -6.06 -12.81 9.12
N ILE A 303 -7.22 -12.37 8.64
CA ILE A 303 -7.88 -13.00 7.48
C ILE A 303 -7.03 -12.81 6.20
N LEU A 304 -6.55 -11.59 5.94
CA LEU A 304 -5.79 -11.29 4.73
C LEU A 304 -4.49 -12.09 4.65
N SER A 305 -3.72 -12.16 5.74
CA SER A 305 -2.41 -12.82 5.76
C SER A 305 -2.51 -14.34 5.86
N CYS A 306 -3.51 -14.89 6.56
CA CYS A 306 -3.62 -16.34 6.79
C CYS A 306 -4.57 -17.06 5.83
N SER A 307 -5.45 -16.35 5.09
CA SER A 307 -6.48 -16.99 4.25
C SER A 307 -5.90 -17.94 3.19
N THR A 308 -4.83 -17.53 2.51
CA THR A 308 -4.18 -18.34 1.46
C THR A 308 -3.64 -19.65 2.02
N VAL A 309 -2.93 -19.57 3.15
CA VAL A 309 -2.36 -20.72 3.86
C VAL A 309 -3.47 -21.61 4.43
N TYR A 310 -4.49 -21.01 5.04
CA TYR A 310 -5.63 -21.72 5.62
C TYR A 310 -6.41 -22.54 4.57
N ILE A 311 -6.70 -21.95 3.40
CA ILE A 311 -7.36 -22.66 2.30
C ILE A 311 -6.46 -23.76 1.74
N GLY A 312 -5.15 -23.51 1.66
CA GLY A 312 -4.17 -24.53 1.32
C GLY A 312 -4.19 -25.72 2.30
N ASP A 313 -4.32 -25.46 3.60
CA ASP A 313 -4.41 -26.52 4.61
C ASP A 313 -5.69 -27.34 4.48
N ILE A 314 -6.83 -26.71 4.19
CA ILE A 314 -8.08 -27.42 3.89
C ILE A 314 -7.88 -28.34 2.67
N TYR A 315 -7.24 -27.85 1.62
CA TYR A 315 -6.95 -28.64 0.43
C TYR A 315 -6.07 -29.87 0.76
N ARG A 316 -5.03 -29.69 1.58
CA ARG A 316 -4.16 -30.78 2.03
C ARG A 316 -4.93 -31.83 2.83
N HIS A 317 -5.72 -31.39 3.80
CA HIS A 317 -6.52 -32.29 4.64
C HIS A 317 -7.51 -33.12 3.82
N ASN A 318 -8.07 -32.54 2.76
CA ASN A 318 -9.06 -33.20 1.91
C ASN A 318 -8.44 -33.94 0.70
N SER A 319 -7.12 -33.92 0.54
CA SER A 319 -6.45 -34.57 -0.61
C SER A 319 -6.48 -36.09 -0.55
N GLY A 320 -6.71 -36.68 0.62
CA GLY A 320 -6.66 -38.14 0.84
C GLY A 320 -5.25 -38.73 0.73
N LEU A 321 -4.23 -37.91 0.46
CA LEU A 321 -2.84 -38.34 0.34
C LEU A 321 -2.15 -38.35 1.71
N PRO A 322 -1.23 -39.30 1.95
CA PRO A 322 -0.40 -39.27 3.15
C PRO A 322 0.46 -38.01 3.19
N PRO A 323 0.82 -37.48 4.38
CA PRO A 323 1.53 -36.20 4.53
C PRO A 323 2.82 -36.08 3.71
N SER A 324 3.54 -37.18 3.49
CA SER A 324 4.77 -37.23 2.69
C SER A 324 4.57 -37.01 1.19
N GLN A 325 3.35 -37.17 0.67
CA GLN A 325 3.01 -37.00 -0.74
C GLN A 325 2.24 -35.71 -1.02
N GLN A 326 1.92 -34.93 0.00
CA GLN A 326 1.19 -33.68 -0.15
C GLN A 326 2.11 -32.57 -0.67
N SER A 327 1.80 -32.04 -1.86
CA SER A 327 2.56 -30.92 -2.44
C SER A 327 2.14 -29.59 -1.79
N GLU A 328 3.09 -28.91 -1.16
CA GLU A 328 2.89 -27.55 -0.64
C GLU A 328 2.56 -26.55 -1.75
N ASP A 329 3.21 -26.69 -2.91
CA ASP A 329 2.94 -25.84 -4.08
C ASP A 329 1.52 -26.01 -4.63
N ALA A 330 0.97 -27.23 -4.60
CA ALA A 330 -0.42 -27.47 -5.00
C ALA A 330 -1.40 -26.81 -4.02
N ALA A 331 -1.16 -26.95 -2.72
CA ALA A 331 -1.96 -26.33 -1.66
C ALA A 331 -1.94 -24.80 -1.76
N MET A 332 -0.75 -24.22 -1.93
CA MET A 332 -0.58 -22.77 -2.09
C MET A 332 -1.32 -22.27 -3.33
N ARG A 333 -1.19 -22.95 -4.48
CA ARG A 333 -1.94 -22.59 -5.69
C ARG A 333 -3.45 -22.56 -5.48
N GLN A 334 -3.99 -23.49 -4.69
CA GLN A 334 -5.42 -23.50 -4.39
C GLN A 334 -5.84 -22.32 -3.52
N GLY A 335 -5.04 -21.95 -2.51
CA GLY A 335 -5.27 -20.75 -1.70
C GLY A 335 -5.27 -19.48 -2.54
N LEU A 336 -4.33 -19.36 -3.49
CA LEU A 336 -4.25 -18.22 -4.41
C LEU A 336 -5.44 -18.13 -5.36
N ARG A 337 -5.94 -19.28 -5.86
CA ARG A 337 -7.17 -19.33 -6.66
C ARG A 337 -8.37 -18.84 -5.88
N ALA A 338 -8.49 -19.20 -4.61
CA ALA A 338 -9.60 -18.74 -3.78
C ALA A 338 -9.57 -17.21 -3.56
N VAL A 339 -8.40 -16.62 -3.32
CA VAL A 339 -8.26 -15.16 -3.19
C VAL A 339 -8.49 -14.44 -4.53
N LEU A 340 -8.12 -15.05 -5.66
CA LEU A 340 -8.49 -14.57 -6.99
C LEU A 340 -10.01 -14.58 -7.17
N CYS A 341 -10.69 -15.68 -6.83
CA CYS A 341 -12.16 -15.75 -6.88
C CYS A 341 -12.80 -14.69 -5.98
N ASN A 342 -12.29 -14.51 -4.76
CA ASN A 342 -12.74 -13.46 -3.86
C ASN A 342 -12.62 -12.07 -4.50
N SER A 343 -11.50 -11.78 -5.18
CA SER A 343 -11.29 -10.51 -5.89
C SER A 343 -12.22 -10.36 -7.09
N ALA A 344 -12.41 -11.44 -7.86
CA ALA A 344 -13.27 -11.48 -9.03
C ALA A 344 -14.76 -11.34 -8.70
N VAL A 345 -15.18 -11.74 -7.49
CA VAL A 345 -16.55 -11.52 -6.98
C VAL A 345 -16.68 -10.14 -6.32
N SER A 346 -15.70 -9.76 -5.51
CA SER A 346 -15.73 -8.50 -4.74
C SER A 346 -15.74 -7.28 -5.65
N PHE A 347 -14.98 -7.27 -6.75
CA PHE A 347 -14.91 -6.09 -7.62
C PHE A 347 -16.24 -5.81 -8.35
N PRO A 348 -16.89 -6.77 -9.04
CA PRO A 348 -18.24 -6.58 -9.56
C PRO A 348 -19.23 -6.21 -8.47
N ALA A 349 -19.16 -6.82 -7.27
CA ALA A 349 -20.04 -6.45 -6.17
C ALA A 349 -19.88 -4.97 -5.78
N THR A 350 -18.66 -4.44 -5.75
CA THR A 350 -18.43 -3.00 -5.48
C THR A 350 -18.99 -2.07 -6.56
N LEU A 351 -19.16 -2.55 -7.79
CA LEU A 351 -19.74 -1.78 -8.90
C LEU A 351 -21.27 -1.91 -8.96
N LEU A 352 -21.78 -3.13 -8.75
CA LEU A 352 -23.18 -3.50 -8.96
C LEU A 352 -24.05 -3.31 -7.70
N LEU A 353 -23.52 -3.50 -6.49
CA LEU A 353 -24.32 -3.37 -5.28
C LEU A 353 -24.87 -1.94 -5.08
N PRO A 354 -24.08 -0.86 -5.31
CA PRO A 354 -24.60 0.49 -5.24
C PRO A 354 -25.69 0.76 -6.29
N LEU A 355 -25.57 0.16 -7.48
CA LEU A 355 -26.59 0.25 -8.55
C LEU A 355 -27.93 -0.34 -8.08
N CYS A 356 -27.90 -1.52 -7.46
CA CYS A 356 -29.09 -2.22 -7.00
C CYS A 356 -29.74 -1.55 -5.79
N LEU A 357 -28.96 -0.96 -4.88
CA LEU A 357 -29.46 -0.45 -3.59
C LEU A 357 -29.87 1.02 -3.64
N LEU A 358 -29.16 1.86 -4.38
CA LEU A 358 -29.35 3.32 -4.31
C LEU A 358 -30.21 3.86 -5.46
N GLY A 359 -30.44 3.10 -6.53
CA GLY A 359 -31.27 3.49 -7.67
C GLY A 359 -30.84 4.78 -8.41
N ASN A 360 -29.75 5.43 -7.97
CA ASN A 360 -29.35 6.77 -8.40
C ASN A 360 -28.06 6.69 -9.24
N PRO A 361 -28.12 7.02 -10.55
CA PRO A 361 -26.99 6.88 -11.46
C PRO A 361 -25.80 7.80 -11.15
N ARG A 362 -25.96 8.81 -10.28
CA ARG A 362 -24.85 9.70 -9.89
C ARG A 362 -23.70 8.96 -9.21
N PHE A 363 -23.98 7.94 -8.40
CA PHE A 363 -22.93 7.12 -7.75
C PHE A 363 -22.25 6.12 -8.70
N VAL A 364 -22.79 5.96 -9.91
CA VAL A 364 -22.35 4.99 -10.92
C VAL A 364 -21.38 5.63 -11.90
N LEU A 365 -21.67 6.88 -12.28
CA LEU A 365 -20.93 7.71 -13.25
C LEU A 365 -19.91 8.66 -12.60
N CYS A 366 -20.01 8.85 -11.28
CA CYS A 366 -18.83 8.74 -10.45
C CYS A 366 -18.28 7.34 -10.64
#